data_AF-X1URF9-F1
#
_entry.id   AF-X1URF9-F1
#
_cell.length_a   1.000
_cell.length_b   1.000
_cell.length_c   1.000
_cell.angle_alpha   90.00
_cell.angle_beta   90.00
_cell.angle_gamma   90.00
#
_symmetry.space_group_name_H-M   'P 1'
#
loop_
_entity.id
_entity.type
_entity.pdbx_description
1 polymer ?
#
loop_
_entity_poly.entity_id
_entity_poly.type
_entity_poly.pdbx_seq_one_letter_code
_entity_poly.pdbx_strand_id
1 'polypeptide(L)'
;MIFRLSILLIANILVVISCSQAPEIVIDEIVDLSYDELKQQYITCKGKGVMTAQGKLPWKLNYSFTTQNDSSFIQFRDIFSRRVLFVQALPSEITIWDMQKNLQYDSDIGNVIPIFNILKSYDIAQILWGEIPKRYHISIKN
;
A
#
# COMPACT_ATOMS: atom_id res chain seq x y z
N MET A 1 -37.76 45.27 11.80
CA MET A 1 -36.83 44.87 10.72
C MET A 1 -35.41 44.55 11.23
N ILE A 2 -34.87 45.32 12.19
CA ILE A 2 -33.51 45.17 12.77
C ILE A 2 -33.29 43.82 13.51
N PHE A 3 -34.30 43.30 14.20
CA PHE A 3 -34.18 42.05 14.97
C PHE A 3 -33.97 40.81 14.09
N ARG A 4 -34.59 40.77 12.91
CA ARG A 4 -34.43 39.66 11.94
C ARG A 4 -33.05 39.66 11.27
N LEU A 5 -32.50 40.85 11.01
CA LEU A 5 -31.15 41.00 10.46
C LEU A 5 -30.08 40.56 11.47
N SER A 6 -30.30 40.86 12.75
CA SER A 6 -29.41 40.47 13.85
C SER A 6 -29.36 38.94 14.03
N ILE A 7 -30.52 38.26 13.94
CA ILE A 7 -30.59 36.79 14.03
C ILE A 7 -29.87 36.12 12.84
N LEU A 8 -30.02 36.66 11.63
CA LEU A 8 -29.34 36.15 10.43
C LEU A 8 -27.82 36.30 10.52
N LEU A 9 -27.33 37.40 11.10
CA LEU A 9 -25.90 37.63 11.33
C LEU A 9 -25.33 36.67 12.38
N ILE A 10 -26.04 36.45 13.49
CA ILE A 10 -25.61 35.52 14.56
C ILE A 10 -25.59 34.07 14.04
N ALA A 11 -26.59 33.67 13.26
CA ALA A 11 -26.65 32.34 12.67
C ALA A 11 -25.48 32.08 11.69
N ASN A 12 -25.10 33.06 10.88
CA ASN A 12 -23.95 32.93 9.98
C ASN A 12 -22.61 32.86 10.74
N ILE A 13 -22.46 33.63 11.82
CA ILE A 13 -21.26 33.60 12.67
C ILE A 13 -21.08 32.22 13.32
N LEU A 14 -22.15 31.60 13.83
CA LEU A 14 -22.08 30.26 14.44
C LEU A 14 -21.65 29.15 13.47
N VAL A 15 -21.93 29.30 12.17
CA VAL A 15 -21.55 28.32 11.14
C VAL A 15 -20.05 28.38 10.82
N VAL A 16 -19.43 29.58 10.84
CA VAL A 16 -17.99 29.71 10.50
C VAL A 16 -17.04 29.29 11.63
N ILE A 17 -17.45 29.37 12.91
CA ILE A 17 -16.61 28.93 14.04
C ILE A 17 -16.56 27.41 14.21
N SER A 18 -17.54 26.67 13.67
CA SER A 18 -17.63 25.21 13.86
C SER A 18 -16.76 24.39 12.89
N CYS A 19 -16.04 25.04 11.96
CA CYS A 19 -15.32 24.35 10.88
C CYS A 19 -13.78 24.52 10.92
N SER A 20 -13.22 24.94 12.07
CA SER A 20 -11.78 25.29 12.18
C SER A 20 -10.99 24.44 13.20
N GLN A 21 -11.42 23.21 13.51
CA GLN A 21 -10.57 22.31 14.30
C GLN A 21 -9.40 21.83 13.44
N ALA A 22 -8.20 22.28 13.78
CA ALA A 22 -6.96 21.75 13.19
C ALA A 22 -6.83 20.27 13.59
N PRO A 23 -6.40 19.38 12.68
CA PRO A 23 -6.18 17.99 13.02
C PRO A 23 -5.12 17.89 14.11
N GLU A 24 -5.42 17.16 15.19
CA GLU A 24 -4.44 16.80 16.20
C GLU A 24 -3.43 15.84 15.57
N ILE A 25 -2.18 16.29 15.44
CA ILE A 25 -1.09 15.44 14.95
C ILE A 25 -0.54 14.72 16.18
N VAL A 26 -1.00 13.49 16.40
CA VAL A 26 -0.40 12.58 17.38
C VAL A 26 0.93 12.11 16.80
N ILE A 27 2.03 12.47 17.46
CA ILE A 27 3.36 11.95 17.13
C ILE A 27 3.57 10.72 18.00
N ASP A 28 3.33 9.54 17.43
CA ASP A 28 3.67 8.27 18.09
C ASP A 28 5.20 8.14 18.23
N GLU A 29 5.64 7.62 19.36
CA GLU A 29 7.02 7.20 19.55
C GLU A 29 7.37 6.12 18.51
N ILE A 30 8.56 6.20 17.89
CA ILE A 30 8.99 5.19 16.92
C ILE A 30 9.36 3.92 17.68
N VAL A 31 8.39 3.01 17.81
CA VAL A 31 8.58 1.67 18.37
C VAL A 31 8.84 0.70 17.21
N ASP A 32 9.91 -0.09 17.32
CA ASP A 32 10.21 -1.18 16.39
C ASP A 32 9.29 -2.37 16.70
N LEU A 33 8.17 -2.44 15.99
CA LEU A 33 7.15 -3.46 16.16
C LEU A 33 7.41 -4.63 15.21
N SER A 34 7.27 -5.85 15.72
CA SER A 34 7.28 -7.05 14.90
C SER A 34 6.04 -7.14 14.00
N TYR A 35 6.12 -8.00 13.00
CA TYR A 35 5.07 -8.28 12.04
C TYR A 35 3.75 -8.66 12.69
N ASP A 36 3.78 -9.48 13.73
CA ASP A 36 2.58 -9.91 14.44
C ASP A 36 1.99 -8.77 15.29
N GLU A 37 2.82 -7.93 15.89
CA GLU A 37 2.38 -6.73 16.62
C GLU A 37 1.75 -5.70 15.66
N LEU A 38 2.38 -5.45 14.51
CA LEU A 38 1.87 -4.54 13.47
C LEU A 38 0.48 -4.97 12.98
N LYS A 39 0.28 -6.26 12.72
CA LYS A 39 -1.03 -6.81 12.31
C LYS A 39 -2.08 -6.74 13.40
N GLN A 40 -1.68 -6.83 14.68
CA GLN A 40 -2.60 -6.72 15.82
C GLN A 40 -3.03 -5.26 16.06
N GLN A 41 -2.10 -4.33 15.91
CA GLN A 41 -2.35 -2.91 16.17
C GLN A 41 -3.05 -2.20 15.00
N TYR A 42 -2.79 -2.62 13.76
CA TYR A 42 -3.31 -1.95 12.56
C TYR A 42 -4.10 -2.89 11.66
N ILE A 43 -5.22 -2.39 11.15
CA ILE A 43 -6.12 -3.16 10.26
C ILE A 43 -5.53 -3.31 8.86
N THR A 44 -4.84 -2.28 8.35
CA THR A 44 -4.26 -2.29 7.00
C THR A 44 -2.99 -1.44 6.94
N CYS A 45 -2.00 -1.91 6.19
CA CYS A 45 -0.88 -1.11 5.72
C CYS A 45 -1.10 -0.73 4.24
N LYS A 46 -0.89 0.54 3.88
CA LYS A 46 -1.03 1.03 2.50
C LYS A 46 0.17 1.86 2.13
N GLY A 47 0.63 1.71 0.89
CA GLY A 47 1.75 2.50 0.40
C GLY A 47 1.77 2.63 -1.10
N LYS A 48 2.69 3.47 -1.56
CA LYS A 48 2.97 3.71 -2.97
C LYS A 48 4.47 3.77 -3.17
N GLY A 49 4.93 3.37 -4.34
CA GLY A 49 6.35 3.44 -4.66
C GLY A 49 6.61 3.28 -6.14
N VAL A 50 7.89 3.15 -6.46
CA VAL A 50 8.37 2.91 -7.80
C VAL A 50 9.24 1.67 -7.78
N MET A 51 8.94 0.73 -8.64
CA MET A 51 9.77 -0.44 -8.89
C MET A 51 10.55 -0.20 -10.18
N THR A 52 11.87 -0.31 -10.07
CA THR A 52 12.79 -0.29 -11.21
C THR A 52 13.41 -1.67 -11.33
N ALA A 53 13.49 -2.17 -12.55
CA ALA A 53 14.15 -3.43 -12.82
C ALA A 53 15.08 -3.28 -14.03
N GLN A 54 16.31 -3.73 -13.82
CA GLN A 54 17.37 -3.71 -14.81
C GLN A 54 17.29 -5.00 -15.64
N GLY A 55 17.53 -4.90 -16.95
CA GLY A 55 17.41 -6.01 -17.89
C GLY A 55 17.47 -5.54 -19.34
N LYS A 56 17.21 -6.45 -20.29
CA LYS A 56 17.26 -6.16 -21.74
C LYS A 56 16.29 -5.05 -22.17
N LEU A 57 15.19 -4.89 -21.43
CA LEU A 57 14.28 -3.75 -21.49
C LEU A 57 14.16 -3.21 -20.06
N PRO A 58 14.77 -2.07 -19.71
CA PRO A 58 14.61 -1.48 -18.39
C PRO A 58 13.16 -1.00 -18.23
N TRP A 59 12.56 -1.31 -17.08
CA TRP A 59 11.18 -0.99 -16.79
C TRP A 59 11.09 -0.26 -15.45
N LYS A 60 10.24 0.77 -15.45
CA LYS A 60 9.92 1.60 -14.30
C LYS A 60 8.41 1.58 -14.13
N LEU A 61 7.94 0.88 -13.10
CA LEU A 61 6.52 0.77 -12.78
C LEU A 61 6.24 1.49 -11.48
N ASN A 62 5.27 2.41 -11.52
CA ASN A 62 4.69 2.94 -10.30
C ASN A 62 3.81 1.84 -9.69
N TYR A 63 3.80 1.71 -8.37
CA TYR A 63 2.90 0.78 -7.70
C TYR A 63 2.18 1.43 -6.53
N SER A 64 1.02 0.88 -6.20
CA SER A 64 0.39 1.05 -4.90
C SER A 64 0.09 -0.32 -4.33
N PHE A 65 0.16 -0.46 -3.02
CA PHE A 65 -0.23 -1.67 -2.35
C PHE A 65 -1.21 -1.41 -1.21
N THR A 66 -1.92 -2.46 -0.84
CA THR A 66 -2.66 -2.58 0.41
C THR A 66 -2.40 -3.96 0.96
N THR A 67 -2.00 -4.03 2.21
CA THR A 67 -1.80 -5.28 2.94
C THR A 67 -2.71 -5.30 4.15
N GLN A 68 -3.34 -6.44 4.37
CA GLN A 68 -4.19 -6.74 5.51
C GLN A 68 -3.84 -8.13 6.00
N ASN A 69 -3.45 -8.24 7.27
CA ASN A 69 -2.93 -9.47 7.85
C ASN A 69 -1.81 -10.06 6.96
N ASP A 70 -1.96 -11.32 6.56
CA ASP A 70 -1.03 -12.05 5.70
C ASP A 70 -1.42 -12.00 4.21
N SER A 71 -2.32 -11.08 3.82
CA SER A 71 -2.77 -10.88 2.44
C SER A 71 -2.36 -9.52 1.89
N SER A 72 -1.82 -9.49 0.68
CA SER A 72 -1.36 -8.27 0.01
C SER A 72 -1.91 -8.14 -1.40
N PHE A 73 -2.23 -6.91 -1.77
CA PHE A 73 -2.72 -6.53 -3.09
C PHE A 73 -1.84 -5.42 -3.63
N ILE A 74 -1.19 -5.65 -4.77
CA ILE A 74 -0.27 -4.70 -5.39
C ILE A 74 -0.79 -4.38 -6.79
N GLN A 75 -0.92 -3.09 -7.10
CA GLN A 75 -1.30 -2.62 -8.42
C GLN A 75 -0.15 -1.86 -9.05
N PHE A 76 0.38 -2.40 -10.15
CA PHE A 76 1.40 -1.76 -10.97
C PHE A 76 0.78 -0.92 -12.09
N ARG A 77 1.42 0.22 -12.33
CA ARG A 77 1.07 1.19 -13.36
C ARG A 77 2.31 1.58 -14.16
N ASP A 78 2.13 1.77 -15.45
CA ASP A 78 3.19 2.34 -16.29
C ASP A 78 3.37 3.84 -16.03
N ILE A 79 4.28 4.46 -16.80
CA ILE A 79 4.57 5.90 -16.74
C ILE A 79 3.37 6.78 -17.12
N PHE A 80 2.36 6.21 -17.80
CA PHE A 80 1.12 6.88 -18.19
C PHE A 80 -0.03 6.56 -17.22
N SER A 81 0.26 5.99 -16.05
CA SER A 81 -0.71 5.61 -15.02
C SER A 81 -1.70 4.52 -15.45
N ARG A 82 -1.45 3.83 -16.57
CA ARG A 82 -2.30 2.73 -17.03
C ARG A 82 -2.04 1.51 -16.16
N ARG A 83 -3.10 0.80 -15.75
CA ARG A 83 -2.98 -0.44 -14.97
C ARG A 83 -2.37 -1.49 -15.87
N VAL A 84 -1.21 -2.02 -15.49
CA VAL A 84 -0.51 -3.04 -16.29
C VAL A 84 -0.61 -4.40 -15.63
N LEU A 85 -0.38 -4.46 -14.32
CA LEU A 85 -0.37 -5.70 -13.56
C LEU A 85 -1.07 -5.51 -12.23
N PHE A 86 -1.79 -6.53 -11.81
CA PHE A 86 -2.35 -6.64 -10.47
C PHE A 86 -1.88 -7.93 -9.84
N VAL A 87 -1.35 -7.85 -8.62
CA VAL A 87 -0.81 -8.98 -7.88
C VAL A 87 -1.62 -9.15 -6.62
N GLN A 88 -2.09 -10.37 -6.40
CA GLN A 88 -2.78 -10.79 -5.20
C GLN A 88 -1.92 -11.88 -4.55
N ALA A 89 -1.36 -11.56 -3.39
CA ALA A 89 -0.59 -12.47 -2.56
C ALA A 89 -1.45 -12.84 -1.35
N LEU A 90 -2.12 -13.99 -1.42
CA LEU A 90 -2.88 -14.59 -0.31
C LEU A 90 -1.97 -15.54 0.49
N PRO A 91 -2.29 -15.92 1.73
CA PRO A 91 -1.35 -16.63 2.59
C PRO A 91 -0.67 -17.87 1.96
N SER A 92 -1.37 -18.58 1.08
CA SER A 92 -0.88 -19.79 0.39
C SER A 92 -0.52 -19.62 -1.08
N GLU A 93 -0.87 -18.51 -1.73
CA GLU A 93 -0.77 -18.38 -3.19
C GLU A 93 -0.48 -16.96 -3.66
N ILE A 94 0.15 -16.86 -4.83
CA ILE A 94 0.35 -15.60 -5.54
C ILE A 94 -0.34 -15.73 -6.89
N THR A 95 -1.21 -14.77 -7.17
CA THR A 95 -1.94 -14.64 -8.42
C THR A 95 -1.55 -13.33 -9.09
N ILE A 96 -1.18 -13.40 -10.37
CA ILE A 96 -0.75 -12.25 -11.16
C ILE A 96 -1.71 -12.06 -12.33
N TRP A 97 -2.27 -10.87 -12.46
CA TRP A 97 -3.19 -10.49 -13.53
C TRP A 97 -2.50 -9.49 -14.46
N ASP A 98 -2.28 -9.89 -15.70
CA ASP A 98 -1.93 -8.98 -16.79
C ASP A 98 -3.20 -8.27 -17.27
N MET A 99 -3.35 -7.03 -16.80
CA MET A 99 -4.52 -6.21 -17.05
C MET A 99 -4.58 -5.70 -18.49
N GLN A 100 -3.46 -5.72 -19.23
CA GLN A 100 -3.43 -5.30 -20.63
C GLN A 100 -3.94 -6.40 -21.56
N LYS A 101 -3.61 -7.65 -21.24
CA LYS A 101 -4.05 -8.83 -21.99
C LYS A 101 -5.32 -9.46 -21.44
N ASN A 102 -5.76 -9.03 -20.25
CA ASN A 102 -6.83 -9.65 -19.48
C ASN A 102 -6.56 -11.15 -19.25
N LEU A 103 -5.32 -11.48 -18.86
CA LEU A 103 -4.88 -12.84 -18.59
C LEU A 103 -4.45 -12.97 -17.13
N GLN A 104 -4.92 -14.03 -16.48
CA GLN A 104 -4.52 -14.41 -15.14
C GLN A 104 -3.47 -15.52 -15.22
N TYR A 105 -2.47 -15.40 -14.35
CA TYR A 105 -1.36 -16.31 -14.22
C TYR A 105 -1.24 -16.75 -12.77
N ASP A 106 -1.02 -18.04 -12.55
CA ASP A 106 -0.60 -18.55 -11.25
C ASP A 106 0.91 -18.31 -11.06
N SER A 107 1.39 -18.46 -9.81
CA SER A 107 2.75 -18.14 -9.37
C SER A 107 3.92 -18.72 -10.19
N ASP A 108 3.66 -19.68 -11.10
CA ASP A 108 4.65 -20.36 -11.93
C ASP A 108 5.07 -19.59 -13.20
N ILE A 109 4.45 -18.44 -13.49
CA ILE A 109 4.74 -17.69 -14.71
C ILE A 109 5.84 -16.66 -14.45
N GLY A 110 7.05 -17.19 -14.30
CA GLY A 110 8.27 -16.45 -14.03
C GLY A 110 8.80 -15.52 -15.12
N ASN A 111 7.96 -15.18 -16.11
CA ASN A 111 8.33 -14.38 -17.27
C ASN A 111 7.85 -12.93 -17.22
N VAL A 112 6.90 -12.57 -16.33
CA VAL A 112 6.32 -11.21 -16.35
C VAL A 112 7.06 -10.26 -15.38
N ILE A 113 7.32 -10.71 -14.15
CA ILE A 113 8.07 -9.96 -13.14
C ILE A 113 8.92 -10.96 -12.33
N PRO A 114 10.24 -11.08 -12.59
CA PRO A 114 11.10 -12.10 -11.98
C PRO A 114 11.14 -12.11 -10.44
N ILE A 115 10.84 -10.99 -9.78
CA ILE A 115 10.88 -10.89 -8.31
C ILE A 115 9.87 -11.83 -7.64
N PHE A 116 8.74 -12.12 -8.29
CA PHE A 116 7.71 -13.02 -7.74
C PHE A 116 8.10 -14.50 -7.83
N ASN A 117 9.17 -14.85 -8.55
CA ASN A 117 9.74 -16.20 -8.50
C ASN A 117 10.56 -16.44 -7.23
N ILE A 118 11.01 -15.36 -6.58
CA ILE A 118 11.94 -15.40 -5.44
C ILE A 118 11.16 -15.23 -4.13
N LEU A 119 10.15 -14.36 -4.15
CA LEU A 119 9.31 -14.04 -3.01
C LEU A 119 8.17 -15.05 -2.87
N LYS A 120 8.02 -15.65 -1.68
CA LYS A 120 6.78 -16.37 -1.35
C LYS A 120 5.69 -15.39 -0.95
N SER A 121 4.44 -15.83 -0.97
CA SER A 121 3.32 -14.96 -0.64
C SER A 121 3.42 -14.34 0.75
N TYR A 122 3.76 -15.16 1.76
CA TYR A 122 3.99 -14.69 3.12
C TYR A 122 5.19 -13.73 3.26
N ASP A 123 6.20 -13.85 2.39
CA ASP A 123 7.33 -12.92 2.37
C ASP A 123 6.89 -11.53 1.88
N ILE A 124 6.00 -11.48 0.87
CA ILE A 124 5.45 -10.23 0.34
C ILE A 124 4.68 -9.48 1.43
N ALA A 125 3.85 -10.17 2.21
CA ALA A 125 3.10 -9.53 3.28
C ALA A 125 4.02 -8.90 4.33
N GLN A 126 5.01 -9.65 4.86
CA GLN A 126 6.00 -9.12 5.81
C GLN A 126 6.72 -7.88 5.28
N ILE A 127 7.23 -7.94 4.04
CA ILE A 127 7.94 -6.82 3.40
C ILE A 127 7.05 -5.59 3.32
N LEU A 128 5.79 -5.75 2.93
CA LEU A 128 4.86 -4.62 2.78
C LEU A 128 4.37 -4.07 4.13
N TRP A 129 4.47 -4.84 5.20
CA TRP A 129 4.31 -4.34 6.58
C TRP A 129 5.57 -3.64 7.12
N GLY A 130 6.70 -3.76 6.42
CA GLY A 130 7.96 -3.12 6.80
C GLY A 130 8.98 -4.04 7.46
N GLU A 131 8.70 -5.34 7.56
CA GLU A 131 9.62 -6.33 8.14
C GLU A 131 10.37 -7.11 7.05
N ILE A 132 11.64 -7.42 7.32
CA ILE A 132 12.43 -8.31 6.46
C ILE A 132 12.08 -9.76 6.84
N PRO A 133 11.67 -10.63 5.90
CA PRO A 133 11.40 -12.03 6.23
C PRO A 133 12.65 -12.74 6.76
N LYS A 134 12.49 -13.53 7.84
CA LYS A 134 13.59 -14.23 8.53
C LYS A 134 14.52 -15.03 7.61
N ARG A 135 13.97 -15.62 6.53
CA ARG A 135 14.73 -16.38 5.53
C ARG A 135 15.83 -15.57 4.83
N TYR A 136 15.73 -14.23 4.81
CA TYR A 136 16.69 -13.34 4.17
C TYR A 136 17.72 -12.73 5.16
N HIS A 137 17.65 -13.06 6.45
CA HIS A 137 18.58 -12.50 7.45
C HIS A 137 20.01 -13.07 7.33
N ILE A 138 20.14 -14.30 6.82
CA ILE A 138 21.45 -14.97 6.68
C ILE A 138 22.26 -14.36 5.52
N SER A 139 21.59 -13.81 4.51
CA SER A 139 22.23 -13.19 3.33
C SER A 139 22.77 -11.77 3.56
N ILE A 140 22.56 -11.17 4.73
CA ILE A 140 22.98 -9.77 5.02
C ILE A 140 24.30 -9.72 5.81
N LYS A 141 24.81 -10.88 6.28
CA LYS A 141 26.05 -10.97 7.08
C LYS A 141 27.32 -11.33 6.29
N ASN A 142 27.23 -11.44 4.96
CA ASN A 142 28.38 -11.71 4.08
C ASN A 142 28.60 -10.57 3.09
#